data_AF-A0A926T2Z8-F1
#
_entry.id   AF-A0A926T2Z8-F1
#
_cell.length_a   1.000
_cell.length_b   1.000
_cell.length_c   1.000
_cell.angle_alpha   90.00
_cell.angle_beta   90.00
_cell.angle_gamma   90.00
#
_symmetry.space_group_name_H-M   'P 1'
#
loop_
_entity.id
_entity.type
_entity.pdbx_description
1 polymer ?
#
loop_
_entity_poly.entity_id
_entity_poly.type
_entity_poly.pdbx_seq_one_letter_code
_entity_poly.pdbx_strand_id
1 'polypeptide(L)' 'MESVKEYLSSLTDSELRPTALRVALVVGSILFTINHGWALTQGQMSRDRWMAASMTYIVPYMVNVHGQYISRTRR' A
#
# COMPACT_ATOMS: atom_id res chain seq x y z
N MET A 1 -7.67 2.40 22.48
CA MET A 1 -8.56 2.42 21.30
C MET A 1 -8.48 3.74 20.53
N GLU A 2 -8.19 4.87 21.19
CA GLU A 2 -8.06 6.20 20.58
C GLU A 2 -7.03 6.25 19.44
N SER A 3 -5.82 5.73 19.65
CA SER A 3 -4.75 5.75 18.65
C SER A 3 -5.07 4.93 17.37
N VAL A 4 -5.92 3.91 17.47
CA VAL A 4 -6.36 3.13 16.29
C VAL A 4 -7.38 3.93 15.48
N LYS A 5 -8.27 4.67 16.14
CA LYS A 5 -9.23 5.58 15.48
C LYS A 5 -8.51 6.73 14.79
N GLU A 6 -7.50 7.32 15.42
CA GLU A 6 -6.70 8.39 14.82
C GLU A 6 -5.91 7.90 13.60
N TYR A 7 -5.32 6.70 13.69
CA TYR A 7 -4.67 6.07 12.54
C TYR A 7 -5.66 5.78 11.40
N LEU A 8 -6.85 5.24 11.70
CA LEU A 8 -7.89 5.00 10.70
C LEU A 8 -8.37 6.30 10.05
N SER A 9 -8.54 7.37 10.83
CA SER A 9 -8.88 8.70 10.31
C SER A 9 -7.79 9.25 9.39
N SER A 10 -6.52 8.96 9.72
CA SER A 10 -5.35 9.37 8.93
C SER A 10 -5.25 8.65 7.57
N LEU A 11 -5.83 7.44 7.44
CA LEU A 11 -5.92 6.74 6.14
C LEU A 11 -6.79 7.48 5.12
N THR A 12 -7.68 8.34 5.59
CA THR A 12 -8.58 9.15 4.76
C THR A 12 -8.20 10.63 4.68
N ASP A 13 -7.14 11.04 5.37
CA ASP A 13 -6.65 12.42 5.39
C ASP A 13 -6.17 12.86 4.00
N SER A 14 -6.73 13.95 3.49
CA SER A 14 -6.44 14.48 2.16
C SER A 14 -4.99 14.94 1.99
N GLU A 15 -4.29 15.27 3.08
CA GLU A 15 -2.88 15.65 3.01
C GLU A 15 -1.94 14.43 2.88
N LEU A 16 -2.26 13.33 3.57
CA LEU A 16 -1.41 12.14 3.63
C LEU A 16 -1.59 11.23 2.41
N ARG A 17 -2.81 11.23 1.86
CA ARG A 17 -3.26 10.36 0.76
C ARG A 17 -2.42 10.50 -0.52
N PRO A 18 -2.10 11.70 -1.07
CA PRO A 18 -1.38 11.78 -2.35
C PRO A 18 0.04 11.21 -2.29
N THR A 19 0.76 11.43 -1.18
CA THR A 19 2.11 10.87 -0.98
C THR A 19 2.05 9.35 -0.81
N ALA A 20 1.13 8.85 0.02
CA ALA A 20 0.95 7.42 0.25
C ALA A 20 0.53 6.70 -1.04
N LEU A 21 -0.35 7.31 -1.85
CA LEU A 21 -0.77 6.76 -3.14
C LEU A 21 0.40 6.68 -4.12
N ARG A 22 1.23 7.73 -4.20
CA ARG A 22 2.41 7.74 -5.09
C ARG A 22 3.41 6.65 -4.72
N VAL A 23 3.68 6.47 -3.43
CA VAL A 23 4.55 5.39 -2.95
C VAL A 23 3.94 4.02 -3.21
N ALA A 24 2.64 3.86 -2.97
CA ALA A 24 1.92 2.62 -3.25
C ALA A 24 1.97 2.23 -4.74
N LEU A 25 1.82 3.19 -5.65
CA LEU A 25 1.93 2.96 -7.08
C LEU A 25 3.36 2.58 -7.48
N VAL A 26 4.37 3.35 -7.07
CA VAL A 26 5.77 3.08 -7.47
C VAL A 26 6.27 1.77 -6.89
N VAL A 27 6.18 1.61 -5.57
CA VAL A 27 6.68 0.41 -4.88
C VAL A 27 5.81 -0.80 -5.23
N GLY A 28 4.50 -0.62 -5.30
CA GLY A 28 3.57 -1.70 -5.64
C GLY A 28 3.74 -2.20 -7.07
N SER A 29 4.01 -1.32 -8.05
CA SER A 29 4.30 -1.75 -9.42
C SER A 29 5.64 -2.47 -9.53
N ILE A 30 6.68 -2.04 -8.81
CA ILE A 30 7.97 -2.76 -8.77
C ILE A 30 7.77 -4.17 -8.19
N LEU A 31 7.11 -4.28 -7.02
CA LEU A 31 6.82 -5.56 -6.38
C LEU A 31 5.94 -6.46 -7.24
N PHE A 32 4.92 -5.90 -7.88
CA PHE A 32 4.06 -6.63 -8.80
C PHE A 32 4.85 -7.18 -9.98
N THR A 33 5.70 -6.38 -10.63
CA THR A 33 6.52 -6.86 -11.76
C THR A 33 7.48 -7.98 -11.34
N ILE A 34 8.13 -7.85 -10.18
CA ILE A 34 9.06 -8.88 -9.69
C ILE A 34 8.33 -10.16 -9.30
N ASN A 35 7.20 -10.06 -8.59
CA ASN A 35 6.51 -11.22 -8.01
C ASN A 35 5.55 -11.90 -9.00
N HIS A 36 4.90 -11.10 -9.83
CA HIS A 36 3.78 -11.52 -10.66
C HIS A 36 3.99 -11.25 -12.15
N GLY A 37 5.01 -10.49 -12.55
CA GLY A 37 5.25 -10.15 -13.96
C GLY A 37 5.41 -11.39 -14.84
N TRP A 38 6.21 -12.37 -14.41
CA TRP A 38 6.35 -13.63 -15.14
C TRP A 38 5.02 -14.39 -15.27
N ALA A 39 4.30 -14.52 -14.15
CA ALA A 39 2.99 -15.17 -14.12
C ALA A 39 1.97 -14.50 -15.03
N LEU A 40 1.98 -13.16 -15.10
CA LEU A 40 1.13 -12.36 -15.96
C LEU A 40 1.46 -12.61 -17.44
N THR A 41 2.75 -12.57 -17.82
CA THR A 41 3.18 -12.81 -19.20
C THR A 41 2.88 -14.23 -19.70
N GLN A 42 2.87 -15.21 -18.79
CA GLN A 42 2.60 -16.62 -19.09
C GLN A 42 1.11 -16.98 -18.95
N GLY A 43 0.23 -16.04 -18.60
CA GLY A 43 -1.19 -16.31 -18.35
C GLY A 43 -1.49 -17.19 -17.12
N GLN A 44 -0.52 -17.37 -16.22
CA GLN A 44 -0.60 -18.24 -15.04
C GLN A 44 -1.11 -17.49 -13.80
N MET A 45 -2.09 -16.61 -14.00
CA MET A 45 -2.60 -15.74 -12.95
C MET A 45 -3.82 -16.37 -12.28
N SER A 46 -3.56 -17.18 -11.25
CA SER A 46 -4.61 -17.77 -10.40
C SER A 46 -5.27 -16.73 -9.50
N ARG A 47 -6.45 -17.06 -8.95
CA ARG A 47 -7.18 -16.16 -8.01
C ARG A 47 -6.32 -15.77 -6.79
N ASP A 48 -5.54 -16.71 -6.26
CA ASP A 48 -4.64 -16.44 -5.13
C ASP A 48 -3.52 -15.46 -5.51
N ARG A 49 -3.00 -15.54 -6.73
CA ARG A 49 -1.99 -14.61 -7.25
C ARG A 49 -2.55 -13.22 -7.50
N TRP A 50 -3.82 -13.11 -7.88
CA TRP A 50 -4.51 -11.82 -7.97
C TRP A 50 -4.73 -11.17 -6.60
N MET A 51 -5.04 -11.96 -5.57
CA MET A 51 -5.07 -11.47 -4.18
C MET A 51 -3.69 -10.98 -3.72
N ALA A 52 -2.64 -11.76 -3.98
CA ALA A 52 -1.26 -11.36 -3.66
C ALA A 52 -0.86 -10.07 -4.41
N ALA A 53 -1.22 -9.95 -5.68
CA ALA A 53 -0.99 -8.76 -6.49
C ALA A 53 -1.73 -7.52 -5.95
N SER A 54 -2.92 -7.70 -5.40
CA SER A 54 -3.65 -6.58 -4.77
C SER A 54 -2.92 -6.11 -3.50
N MET A 55 -2.37 -7.06 -2.75
CA MET A 55 -1.60 -6.80 -1.53
C MET A 55 -0.34 -5.99 -1.79
N THR A 56 0.31 -6.14 -2.95
CA THR A 56 1.52 -5.38 -3.30
C THR A 56 1.27 -3.88 -3.41
N TYR A 57 0.03 -3.44 -3.62
CA TYR A 57 -0.34 -2.01 -3.61
C TYR A 57 -0.92 -1.56 -2.27
N ILE A 58 -1.70 -2.41 -1.60
CA ILE A 58 -2.35 -2.07 -0.32
C ILE A 58 -1.32 -1.90 0.80
N VAL A 59 -0.36 -2.81 0.91
CA VAL A 59 0.62 -2.79 2.01
C VAL A 59 1.49 -1.54 1.99
N PRO A 60 2.11 -1.14 0.86
CA PRO A 60 2.92 0.08 0.85
C PRO A 60 2.11 1.35 1.12
N TYR A 61 0.83 1.39 0.72
CA TYR A 61 -0.07 2.49 1.09
C TYR A 61 -0.23 2.59 2.61
N MET A 62 -0.61 1.48 3.25
CA MET A 62 -0.83 1.43 4.71
C MET A 62 0.44 1.77 5.48
N VAL A 63 1.59 1.19 5.10
CA VAL A 63 2.88 1.44 5.76
C VAL A 63 3.29 2.90 5.59
N ASN A 64 3.05 3.51 4.43
CA ASN A 64 3.37 4.91 4.21
C ASN A 64 2.50 5.83 5.08
N VAL A 65 1.17 5.60 5.13
CA VAL A 65 0.28 6.37 6.02
C VAL A 65 0.68 6.19 7.48
N HIS A 66 1.05 4.97 7.90
CA HIS A 66 1.50 4.70 9.27
C HIS A 66 2.79 5.46 9.62
N GLY A 67 3.76 5.47 8.71
CA GLY A 67 4.98 6.26 8.88
C GLY A 67 4.70 7.75 8.98
N GLN A 68 3.82 8.28 8.12
CA GLN A 68 3.42 9.69 8.17
C GLN A 68 2.66 10.03 9.46
N TYR A 69 1.77 9.15 9.94
CA TYR A 69 1.05 9.30 11.20
C TYR A 69 2.00 9.36 12.40
N ILE A 70 2.91 8.38 12.53
CA ILE A 70 3.91 8.38 13.61
C ILE A 70 4.80 9.62 13.56
N SER A 71 5.20 10.05 12.36
CA SER A 71 6.02 11.25 12.19
C SER A 71 5.28 12.53 12.60
N ARG A 72 3.95 12.58 12.45
CA ARG A 72 3.12 13.71 12.91
C ARG A 72 2.94 13.68 14.42
N THR A 73 2.68 12.52 15.02
CA THR A 73 2.48 12.39 16.48
C THR A 73 3.77 12.59 17.29
N ARG A 74 4.95 12.37 16.70
CA ARG A 74 6.25 12.61 17.34
C ARG A 74 6.74 14.06 17.28
N ARG A 75 6.05 14.94 16.56
CA ARG A 75 6.43 16.34 16.36
C ARG A 75 5.76 17.24 17.38
#